data_AF-A0A7K4AAS8-F1
#
_entry.id   AF-A0A7K4AAS8-F1
#
_cell.length_a   1.000
_cell.length_b   1.000
_cell.length_c   1.000
_cell.angle_alpha   90.00
_cell.angle_beta   90.00
_cell.angle_gamma   90.00
#
_symmetry.space_group_name_H-M   'P 1'
#
loop_
_entity.id
_entity.type
_entity.pdbx_description
1 polymer ?
#
loop_
_entity_poly.entity_id
_entity_poly.type
_entity_poly.pdbx_seq_one_letter_code
_entity_poly.pdbx_strand_id
1 'polypeptide(L)'
;MKFREKKYAMPIGLVLAIILGIILTPFLGVICFAPLLVALIGFYIPYYFGLKDRRKLAVWGLAFVLILSIPFTLSVISQIDASENNMLHTPDNELYNGTVTPFRGSPGDTHEFSIMGTSEVVNNSVKVIITNALNGQKVNEFTMIASGEMSGDQEFTYRAEFDDNALYSYQFTATVDGKPIETGRNLGPVYNSNTDIFIAYWPTVIFALLIQVGLLFYFLLAFNWYSERSRARMEDMIKQRQLSQDAFPDKIDAGEELTCSKCGANVSEDTSRCSQCGERFGDELSHLDENEFECSECGATVVGDAKRCWKCGVEFEE
;
A
#
# COMPACT_ATOMS: atom_id res chain seq x y z
N MET A 1 -8.46 33.91 -2.64
CA MET A 1 -7.40 32.99 -3.12
C MET A 1 -6.13 33.68 -3.66
N LYS A 2 -5.86 34.98 -3.44
CA LYS A 2 -4.63 35.68 -3.89
C LYS A 2 -3.35 35.37 -3.08
N PHE A 3 -3.44 34.48 -2.08
CA PHE A 3 -2.30 34.11 -1.24
C PHE A 3 -1.37 33.10 -1.92
N ARG A 4 -1.89 32.25 -2.82
CA ARG A 4 -1.14 31.16 -3.49
C ARG A 4 -0.17 31.65 -4.58
N GLU A 5 -0.33 32.88 -5.08
CA GLU A 5 0.52 33.45 -6.13
C GLU A 5 1.78 34.13 -5.59
N LYS A 6 1.87 34.31 -4.27
CA LYS A 6 3.00 34.98 -3.63
C LYS A 6 4.14 33.99 -3.39
N LYS A 7 5.38 34.43 -3.65
CA LYS A 7 6.59 33.60 -3.55
C LYS A 7 6.77 32.90 -2.19
N TYR A 8 6.20 33.45 -1.13
CA TYR A 8 6.27 32.88 0.22
C TYR A 8 5.23 31.78 0.51
N ALA A 9 4.27 31.53 -0.38
CA ALA A 9 3.24 30.51 -0.14
C ALA A 9 3.84 29.11 -0.07
N MET A 10 4.81 28.80 -0.94
CA MET A 10 5.49 27.50 -0.98
C MET A 10 6.23 27.16 0.32
N PRO A 11 7.16 28.00 0.83
CA PRO A 11 7.86 27.68 2.09
C PRO A 11 6.90 27.58 3.29
N ILE A 12 5.83 28.38 3.33
CA ILE A 12 4.80 28.26 4.38
C ILE A 12 4.13 26.88 4.33
N GLY A 13 3.79 26.38 3.15
CA GLY A 13 3.22 25.04 2.99
C GLY A 13 4.16 23.92 3.47
N LEU A 14 5.46 24.03 3.18
CA LEU A 14 6.46 23.06 3.65
C LEU A 14 6.59 23.06 5.17
N VAL A 15 6.70 24.25 5.77
CA VAL A 15 6.80 24.41 7.23
C VAL A 15 5.53 23.89 7.91
N LEU A 16 4.36 24.21 7.37
CA LEU A 16 3.08 23.72 7.91
C LEU A 16 3.00 22.19 7.86
N ALA A 17 3.44 21.57 6.77
CA ALA A 17 3.48 20.11 6.64
C ALA A 17 4.41 19.48 7.69
N ILE A 18 5.59 20.07 7.93
CA ILE A 18 6.52 19.62 8.98
C ILE A 18 5.88 19.74 10.35
N ILE A 19 5.33 20.90 10.71
CA ILE A 19 4.73 21.13 12.03
C ILE A 19 3.61 20.11 12.29
N LEU A 20 2.70 19.93 11.33
CA LEU A 20 1.61 18.97 11.47
C LEU A 20 2.13 17.52 11.53
N GLY A 21 3.13 17.18 10.73
CA GLY A 21 3.79 15.88 10.80
C GLY A 21 4.39 15.59 12.17
N ILE A 22 5.10 16.56 12.75
CA ILE A 22 5.70 16.46 14.10
C ILE A 22 4.60 16.29 15.16
N ILE A 23 3.52 17.06 15.10
CA ILE A 23 2.41 16.95 16.06
C ILE A 23 1.75 15.56 16.00
N LEU A 24 1.67 14.96 14.81
CA LEU A 24 1.06 13.64 14.60
C LEU A 24 2.01 12.47 14.90
N THR A 25 3.30 12.75 15.07
CA THR A 25 4.34 11.74 15.26
C THR A 25 4.11 10.84 16.50
N PRO A 26 3.68 11.35 17.67
CA PRO A 26 3.37 10.50 18.83
C PRO A 26 2.21 9.52 18.60
N PHE A 27 1.34 9.77 17.63
CA PHE A 27 0.17 8.95 17.35
C PHE A 27 0.45 7.80 16.37
N LEU A 28 1.65 7.73 15.78
CA LEU A 28 2.02 6.72 14.78
C LEU A 28 1.91 5.28 15.30
N GLY A 29 2.15 5.06 16.60
CA GLY A 29 2.03 3.74 17.25
C GLY A 29 0.66 3.47 17.90
N VAL A 30 -0.22 4.46 17.96
CA VAL A 30 -1.52 4.37 18.67
C VAL A 30 -2.67 4.22 17.67
N ILE A 31 -2.59 4.93 16.54
CA ILE A 31 -3.64 4.96 15.53
C ILE A 31 -3.14 4.23 14.28
N CYS A 32 -3.80 3.12 13.91
CA CYS A 32 -3.40 2.29 12.76
C CYS A 32 -3.30 3.07 11.43
N PHE A 33 -4.05 4.18 11.30
CA PHE A 33 -4.07 5.02 10.11
C PHE A 33 -3.22 6.30 10.23
N ALA A 34 -2.53 6.53 11.36
CA ALA A 34 -1.67 7.70 11.51
C ALA A 34 -0.56 7.81 10.45
N PRO A 35 0.13 6.73 10.05
CA PRO A 35 1.14 6.81 8.99
C PRO A 35 0.56 7.33 7.66
N LEU A 36 -0.66 6.91 7.32
CA LEU A 36 -1.38 7.39 6.13
C LEU A 36 -1.70 8.88 6.24
N LEU A 37 -2.19 9.33 7.40
CA LEU A 37 -2.53 10.73 7.63
C LEU A 37 -1.29 11.64 7.51
N VAL A 38 -0.15 11.21 8.08
CA VAL A 38 1.12 11.92 7.95
C VAL A 38 1.59 11.96 6.49
N ALA A 39 1.48 10.86 5.75
CA ALA A 39 1.80 10.83 4.32
C ALA A 39 0.90 11.75 3.49
N LEU A 40 -0.41 11.78 3.77
CA LEU A 40 -1.36 12.69 3.11
C LEU A 40 -1.02 14.15 3.37
N ILE A 41 -0.71 14.52 4.60
CA ILE A 41 -0.31 15.89 4.96
C ILE A 41 1.00 16.26 4.26
N GLY A 42 2.00 15.38 4.33
CA GLY A 42 3.30 15.58 3.69
C GLY A 42 3.19 15.76 2.18
N PHE A 43 2.23 15.10 1.53
CA PHE A 43 2.00 15.18 0.08
C PHE A 43 1.10 16.35 -0.33
N TYR A 44 -0.11 16.43 0.24
CA TYR A 44 -1.16 17.34 -0.24
C TYR A 44 -0.92 18.79 0.18
N ILE A 45 -0.31 19.08 1.33
CA ILE A 45 -0.05 20.46 1.72
C ILE A 45 0.94 21.12 0.74
N PRO A 46 2.15 20.62 0.50
CA PRO A 46 3.07 21.22 -0.48
C PRO A 46 2.46 21.29 -1.89
N TYR A 47 1.74 20.24 -2.30
CA TYR A 47 1.03 20.21 -3.58
C TYR A 47 -0.02 21.34 -3.68
N TYR A 48 -0.80 21.55 -2.63
CA TYR A 48 -1.78 22.65 -2.54
C TYR A 48 -1.10 24.02 -2.58
N PHE A 49 0.06 24.18 -1.95
CA PHE A 49 0.82 25.43 -1.96
C PHE A 49 1.69 25.64 -3.23
N GLY A 50 1.56 24.77 -4.23
CA GLY A 50 2.09 25.00 -5.59
C GLY A 50 3.30 24.13 -5.96
N LEU A 51 3.77 23.24 -5.09
CA LEU A 51 4.82 22.29 -5.42
C LEU A 51 4.24 21.13 -6.24
N LYS A 52 4.10 21.31 -7.55
CA LYS A 52 3.53 20.30 -8.47
C LYS A 52 4.58 19.49 -9.25
N ASP A 53 5.83 19.95 -9.24
CA ASP A 53 6.91 19.25 -9.91
C ASP A 53 7.20 17.93 -9.19
N ARG A 54 7.06 16.81 -9.90
CA ARG A 54 7.20 15.45 -9.36
C ARG A 54 8.60 15.18 -8.82
N ARG A 55 9.64 15.72 -9.47
CA ARG A 55 11.03 15.54 -8.99
C ARG A 55 11.23 16.29 -7.69
N LYS A 56 10.69 17.50 -7.58
CA LYS A 56 10.77 18.29 -6.34
C LYS A 56 9.92 17.69 -5.22
N LEU A 57 8.76 17.13 -5.54
CA LEU A 57 7.91 16.41 -4.57
C LEU A 57 8.58 15.14 -4.05
N ALA A 58 9.26 14.38 -4.91
CA ALA A 58 10.02 13.21 -4.48
C ALA A 58 11.17 13.58 -3.52
N VAL A 59 11.97 14.60 -3.88
CA VAL A 59 13.04 15.12 -3.01
C VAL A 59 12.47 15.64 -1.69
N TRP A 60 11.33 16.34 -1.75
CA TRP A 60 10.62 16.78 -0.56
C TRP A 60 10.16 15.61 0.31
N GLY A 61 9.58 14.56 -0.25
CA GLY A 61 9.14 13.39 0.52
C GLY A 61 10.28 12.74 1.30
N LEU A 62 11.46 12.62 0.68
CA LEU A 62 12.67 12.16 1.36
C LEU A 62 13.10 13.12 2.48
N ALA A 63 13.19 14.42 2.19
CA ALA A 63 13.57 15.44 3.18
C ALA A 63 12.59 15.49 4.36
N PHE A 64 11.30 15.35 4.08
CA PHE A 64 10.23 15.32 5.07
C PHE A 64 10.41 14.15 6.04
N VAL A 65 10.67 12.93 5.54
CA VAL A 65 10.96 11.76 6.38
C VAL A 65 12.22 11.95 7.23
N LEU A 66 13.29 12.50 6.64
CA LEU A 66 14.53 12.80 7.38
C LEU A 66 14.35 13.86 8.47
N ILE A 67 13.48 14.85 8.26
CA ILE A 67 13.16 15.86 9.27
C ILE A 67 12.30 15.26 10.38
N LEU A 68 11.31 14.42 10.03
CA LEU A 68 10.43 13.77 11.00
C LEU A 68 11.16 12.72 11.87
N SER A 69 12.23 12.11 11.36
CA SER A 69 12.99 11.12 12.13
C SER A 69 13.66 11.71 13.36
N ILE A 70 14.06 13.00 13.33
CA ILE A 70 14.74 13.66 14.45
C ILE A 70 13.86 13.67 15.72
N PRO A 71 12.65 14.27 15.73
CA PRO A 71 11.81 14.27 16.93
C PRO A 71 11.34 12.87 17.33
N PHE A 72 11.22 11.94 16.38
CA PHE A 72 10.90 10.54 16.71
C PHE A 72 12.07 9.84 17.42
N THR A 73 13.31 10.03 16.99
CA THR A 73 14.47 9.50 17.72
C THR A 73 14.62 10.16 19.09
N LEU A 74 14.31 11.45 19.23
CA LEU A 74 14.26 12.11 20.54
C LEU A 74 13.17 11.53 21.45
N SER A 75 12.02 11.13 20.91
CA SER A 75 10.97 10.49 21.71
C SER A 75 11.36 9.07 22.14
N VAL A 76 12.18 8.35 21.38
CA VAL A 76 12.77 7.07 21.81
C VAL A 76 13.67 7.27 23.03
N ILE A 77 14.52 8.31 23.03
CA ILE A 77 15.36 8.64 24.19
C ILE A 77 14.50 8.98 25.41
N SER A 78 13.46 9.79 25.21
CA SER A 78 12.52 10.11 26.30
C SER A 78 11.79 8.89 26.84
N GLN A 79 11.52 7.88 26.02
CA GLN A 79 10.92 6.61 26.47
C GLN A 79 11.91 5.77 27.26
N ILE A 80 13.18 5.74 26.86
CA ILE A 80 14.26 5.10 27.63
C ILE A 80 14.35 5.74 29.01
N ASP A 81 14.36 7.07 29.11
CA ASP A 81 14.40 7.76 30.40
C ASP A 81 13.14 7.52 31.24
N ALA A 82 11.97 7.46 30.60
CA ALA A 82 10.72 7.16 31.29
C ALA A 82 10.69 5.73 31.89
N SER A 83 11.50 4.80 31.36
CA SER A 83 11.62 3.45 31.91
C SER A 83 12.17 3.40 33.34
N GLU A 84 12.88 4.42 33.81
CA GLU A 84 13.34 4.51 35.21
C GLU A 84 12.19 4.35 36.21
N ASN A 85 11.01 4.90 35.87
CA ASN A 85 9.84 4.89 36.74
C ASN A 85 8.92 3.67 36.51
N ASN A 86 9.31 2.76 35.62
CA ASN A 86 8.50 1.60 35.26
C ASN A 86 8.86 0.39 36.13
N MET A 87 8.08 0.15 37.18
CA MET A 87 8.29 -0.98 38.09
C MET A 87 7.78 -2.28 37.48
N LEU A 88 8.64 -3.28 37.41
CA LEU A 88 8.30 -4.60 36.88
C LEU A 88 7.49 -5.42 37.89
N HIS A 89 6.53 -6.17 37.37
CA HIS A 89 5.71 -7.12 38.13
C HIS A 89 5.32 -8.31 37.23
N THR A 90 4.99 -9.44 37.86
CA THR A 90 4.32 -10.56 37.20
C THR A 90 2.80 -10.29 37.14
N PRO A 91 2.06 -10.93 36.21
CA PRO A 91 0.59 -10.75 36.12
C PRO A 91 -0.14 -11.06 37.44
N ASP A 92 0.38 -12.02 38.21
CA ASP A 92 -0.20 -12.48 39.47
C ASP A 92 0.40 -11.78 40.70
N ASN A 93 1.31 -10.79 40.51
CA ASN A 93 2.02 -10.06 41.56
C ASN A 93 2.83 -10.93 42.54
N GLU A 94 3.17 -12.16 42.17
CA GLU A 94 4.12 -13.01 42.92
C GLU A 94 5.53 -12.39 42.96
N LEU A 95 5.89 -11.65 41.90
CA LEU A 95 7.04 -10.76 41.85
C LEU A 95 6.55 -9.34 41.55
N TYR A 96 6.99 -8.35 42.32
CA TYR A 96 6.52 -6.98 42.16
C TYR A 96 7.57 -5.95 42.61
N ASN A 97 7.38 -4.67 42.26
CA ASN A 97 8.33 -3.58 42.53
C ASN A 97 9.75 -3.83 41.99
N GLY A 98 9.86 -4.50 40.84
CA GLY A 98 11.16 -4.78 40.20
C GLY A 98 11.79 -3.53 39.60
N THR A 99 12.98 -3.14 40.06
CA THR A 99 13.68 -1.91 39.65
C THR A 99 15.20 -2.09 39.52
N VAL A 100 15.87 -1.08 38.98
CA VAL A 100 17.33 -0.95 38.99
C VAL A 100 17.73 0.45 39.42
N THR A 101 18.67 0.57 40.36
CA THR A 101 19.14 1.86 40.88
C THR A 101 20.68 1.89 41.01
N PRO A 102 21.34 3.00 40.62
CA PRO A 102 20.79 4.11 39.84
C PRO A 102 20.38 3.63 38.42
N PHE A 103 19.49 4.35 37.74
CA PHE A 103 19.10 3.97 36.38
C PHE A 103 20.18 4.33 35.34
N ARG A 104 20.81 5.49 35.53
CA ARG A 104 21.95 5.99 34.73
C ARG A 104 23.23 5.95 35.55
N GLY A 105 24.32 5.59 34.90
CA GLY A 105 25.65 5.52 35.52
C GLY A 105 26.76 5.74 34.49
N SER A 106 28.00 5.79 34.96
CA SER A 106 29.21 5.71 34.16
C SER A 106 29.75 4.27 34.17
N PRO A 107 30.49 3.84 33.13
CA PRO A 107 31.10 2.51 33.14
C PRO A 107 31.91 2.27 34.43
N GLY A 108 31.67 1.13 35.07
CA GLY A 108 32.23 0.78 36.38
C GLY A 108 31.39 1.22 37.59
N ASP A 109 30.29 1.95 37.41
CA ASP A 109 29.35 2.23 38.50
C ASP A 109 28.58 0.96 38.88
N THR A 110 28.34 0.78 40.17
CA THR A 110 27.55 -0.34 40.69
C THR A 110 26.05 -0.04 40.55
N HIS A 111 25.32 -0.96 39.91
CA HIS A 111 23.86 -0.93 39.82
C HIS A 111 23.25 -2.05 40.66
N GLU A 112 22.24 -1.71 41.46
CA GLU A 112 21.47 -2.63 42.26
C GLU A 112 20.13 -2.90 41.59
N PHE A 113 19.93 -4.16 41.20
CA PHE A 113 18.64 -4.69 40.77
C PHE A 113 17.91 -5.21 42.00
N SER A 114 16.66 -4.78 42.20
CA SER A 114 15.83 -5.21 43.31
C SER A 114 14.46 -5.66 42.84
N ILE A 115 13.87 -6.63 43.52
CA ILE A 115 12.48 -7.04 43.32
C ILE A 115 11.91 -7.65 44.61
N MET A 116 10.63 -7.44 44.86
CA MET A 116 9.90 -8.09 45.95
C MET A 116 9.30 -9.40 45.45
N GLY A 117 9.43 -10.46 46.25
CA GLY A 117 8.76 -11.74 46.04
C GLY A 117 7.85 -12.08 47.21
N THR A 118 6.71 -12.70 46.91
CA THR A 118 5.79 -13.22 47.95
C THR A 118 6.35 -14.47 48.62
N SER A 119 5.72 -14.92 49.71
CA SER A 119 6.11 -16.15 50.43
C SER A 119 6.02 -17.44 49.61
N GLU A 120 5.33 -17.40 48.46
CA GLU A 120 5.18 -18.55 47.55
C GLU A 120 6.41 -18.72 46.62
N VAL A 121 7.22 -17.67 46.51
CA VAL A 121 8.44 -17.66 45.69
C VAL A 121 9.52 -18.49 46.35
N VAL A 122 10.12 -19.42 45.61
CA VAL A 122 11.26 -20.20 46.10
C VAL A 122 12.49 -19.30 46.14
N ASN A 123 13.02 -19.01 47.33
CA ASN A 123 14.11 -18.03 47.53
C ASN A 123 15.31 -18.21 46.60
N ASN A 124 15.81 -19.44 46.42
CA ASN A 124 16.99 -19.72 45.59
C ASN A 124 16.68 -19.76 44.08
N SER A 125 15.45 -19.49 43.67
CA SER A 125 15.02 -19.51 42.27
C SER A 125 14.98 -18.14 41.61
N VAL A 126 15.05 -17.05 42.39
CA VAL A 126 14.93 -15.68 41.86
C VAL A 126 16.20 -15.27 41.13
N LYS A 127 16.02 -14.81 39.90
CA LYS A 127 17.12 -14.41 39.02
C LYS A 127 16.80 -13.14 38.26
N VAL A 128 17.84 -12.40 37.91
CA VAL A 128 17.78 -11.28 36.97
C VAL A 128 18.48 -11.68 35.67
N ILE A 129 17.77 -11.51 34.55
CA ILE A 129 18.30 -11.72 33.21
C ILE A 129 18.66 -10.35 32.65
N ILE A 130 19.91 -10.18 32.25
CA ILE A 130 20.41 -8.92 31.70
C ILE A 130 20.79 -9.13 30.24
N THR A 131 20.29 -8.25 29.38
CA THR A 131 20.42 -8.34 27.92
C THR A 131 20.85 -6.99 27.37
N ASN A 132 21.79 -6.96 26.43
CA ASN A 132 22.12 -5.73 25.71
C ASN A 132 20.93 -5.33 24.83
N ALA A 133 20.38 -4.14 25.06
CA ALA A 133 19.13 -3.70 24.44
C ALA A 133 19.27 -3.35 22.96
N LEU A 134 20.50 -3.06 22.49
CA LEU A 134 20.75 -2.66 21.10
C LEU A 134 20.86 -3.88 20.16
N ASN A 135 21.53 -4.95 20.61
CA ASN A 135 21.75 -6.14 19.78
C ASN A 135 20.95 -7.38 20.23
N GLY A 136 20.27 -7.32 21.38
CA GLY A 136 19.46 -8.41 21.92
C GLY A 136 20.27 -9.56 22.51
N GLN A 137 21.59 -9.43 22.65
CA GLN A 137 22.44 -10.48 23.19
C GLN A 137 22.28 -10.56 24.71
N LYS A 138 21.91 -11.76 25.21
CA LYS A 138 21.91 -12.05 26.65
C LYS A 138 23.33 -11.91 27.19
N VAL A 139 23.51 -11.03 28.17
CA VAL A 139 24.78 -10.85 28.89
C VAL A 139 24.96 -12.06 29.81
N ASN A 140 24.03 -12.23 30.74
CA ASN A 140 23.94 -13.40 31.61
C ASN A 140 22.60 -13.46 32.35
N GLU A 141 22.48 -14.46 33.20
CA GLU A 141 21.41 -14.64 34.17
C GLU A 141 22.03 -14.85 35.54
N PHE A 142 21.65 -14.01 36.51
CA PHE A 142 22.28 -13.95 37.81
C PHE A 142 21.27 -14.29 38.91
N THR A 143 21.65 -15.20 39.80
CA THR A 143 20.85 -15.52 40.99
C THR A 143 20.91 -14.36 41.98
N MET A 144 19.74 -13.93 42.44
CA MET A 144 19.60 -12.83 43.39
C MET A 144 19.72 -13.31 44.83
N ILE A 145 20.07 -12.42 45.73
CA ILE A 145 20.24 -12.69 47.15
C ILE A 145 19.00 -12.19 47.88
N ALA A 146 18.36 -13.06 48.66
CA ALA A 146 17.21 -12.68 49.48
C ALA A 146 17.67 -11.92 50.74
N SER A 147 16.94 -10.84 51.07
CA SER A 147 17.05 -10.08 52.30
C SER A 147 15.66 -9.89 52.91
N GLY A 148 15.53 -10.15 54.23
CA GLY A 148 14.27 -10.05 54.97
C GLY A 148 13.92 -11.32 55.77
N GLU A 149 12.84 -11.27 56.53
CA GLU A 149 12.34 -12.42 57.30
C GLU A 149 11.64 -13.44 56.36
N MET A 150 11.74 -14.74 56.69
CA MET A 150 11.16 -15.85 55.90
C MET A 150 9.64 -15.95 55.94
N SER A 151 8.97 -15.18 56.81
CA SER A 151 7.53 -15.30 57.07
C SER A 151 6.66 -14.32 56.30
N GLY A 152 7.22 -13.56 55.37
CA GLY A 152 6.50 -12.57 54.56
C GLY A 152 7.20 -12.27 53.24
N ASP A 153 6.83 -11.16 52.62
CA ASP A 153 7.44 -10.72 51.36
C ASP A 153 8.93 -10.45 51.56
N GLN A 154 9.73 -10.99 50.65
CA GLN A 154 11.19 -10.88 50.69
C GLN A 154 11.68 -9.98 49.58
N GLU A 155 12.69 -9.17 49.89
CA GLU A 155 13.39 -8.39 48.88
C GLU A 155 14.55 -9.22 48.34
N PHE A 156 14.65 -9.32 47.02
CA PHE A 156 15.74 -9.96 46.32
C PHE A 156 16.59 -8.89 45.66
N THR A 157 17.89 -8.91 45.92
CA THR A 157 18.83 -7.92 45.36
C THR A 157 19.97 -8.59 44.61
N TYR A 158 20.46 -7.93 43.56
CA TYR A 158 21.68 -8.29 42.86
C TYR A 158 22.43 -7.02 42.45
N ARG A 159 23.73 -6.99 42.72
CA ARG A 159 24.61 -5.86 42.36
C ARG A 159 25.49 -6.26 41.20
N ALA A 160 25.52 -5.42 40.17
CA ALA A 160 26.35 -5.62 38.99
C ALA A 160 27.13 -4.35 38.66
N GLU A 161 28.31 -4.55 38.10
CA GLU A 161 29.12 -3.50 37.48
C GLU A 161 29.33 -3.90 36.03
N PHE A 162 29.20 -2.93 35.12
CA PHE A 162 29.44 -3.14 33.70
C PHE A 162 30.50 -2.14 33.23
N ASP A 163 31.53 -2.64 32.56
CA ASP A 163 32.66 -1.83 32.08
C ASP A 163 32.43 -1.30 30.66
N ASP A 164 31.42 -1.82 29.95
CA ASP A 164 31.06 -1.40 28.61
C ASP A 164 30.03 -0.27 28.60
N ASN A 165 30.26 0.71 27.72
CA ASN A 165 29.35 1.82 27.50
C ASN A 165 28.14 1.35 26.66
N ALA A 166 27.19 0.68 27.31
CA ALA A 166 26.04 0.06 26.66
C ALA A 166 24.69 0.44 27.31
N LEU A 167 23.62 0.13 26.58
CA LEU A 167 22.23 0.19 27.04
C LEU A 167 21.77 -1.24 27.28
N TYR A 168 21.29 -1.50 28.50
CA TYR A 168 20.77 -2.82 28.85
C TYR A 168 19.25 -2.82 28.97
N SER A 169 18.72 -4.03 29.00
CA SER A 169 17.38 -4.34 29.46
C SER A 169 17.48 -5.48 30.47
N TYR A 170 16.54 -5.50 31.41
CA TYR A 170 16.47 -6.49 32.45
C TYR A 170 15.07 -7.09 32.58
N GLN A 171 15.03 -8.30 33.12
CA GLN A 171 13.83 -9.08 33.40
C GLN A 171 14.09 -9.92 34.64
N PHE A 172 13.07 -10.14 35.46
CA PHE A 172 13.17 -11.04 36.60
C PHE A 172 12.44 -12.34 36.32
N THR A 173 13.00 -13.43 36.81
CA THR A 173 12.38 -14.75 36.77
C THR A 173 12.47 -15.41 38.12
N ALA A 174 11.51 -16.25 38.44
CA ALA A 174 11.52 -17.09 39.63
C ALA A 174 10.74 -18.38 39.38
N THR A 175 10.67 -19.24 40.40
CA THR A 175 9.88 -20.46 40.38
C THR A 175 8.87 -20.42 41.53
N VAL A 176 7.60 -20.64 41.20
CA VAL A 176 6.48 -20.83 42.14
C VAL A 176 5.82 -22.17 41.82
N ASP A 177 5.64 -23.02 42.84
CA ASP A 177 5.07 -24.38 42.69
C ASP A 177 5.70 -25.22 41.56
N GLY A 178 7.02 -25.07 41.34
CA GLY A 178 7.75 -25.78 40.29
C GLY A 178 7.53 -25.25 38.87
N LYS A 179 6.81 -24.14 38.70
CA LYS A 179 6.60 -23.46 37.41
C LYS A 179 7.42 -22.18 37.34
N PRO A 180 8.10 -21.90 36.21
CA PRO A 180 8.78 -20.63 36.03
C PRO A 180 7.77 -19.51 35.81
N ILE A 181 7.99 -18.39 36.49
CA ILE A 181 7.29 -17.12 36.29
C ILE A 181 8.29 -16.07 35.83
N GLU A 182 7.81 -15.07 35.08
CA GLU A 182 8.65 -13.99 34.58
C GLU A 182 7.92 -12.65 34.55
N THR A 183 8.65 -11.58 34.83
CA THR A 183 8.15 -10.22 34.62
C THR A 183 8.20 -9.86 33.13
N GLY A 184 7.60 -8.72 32.76
CA GLY A 184 7.97 -8.04 31.52
C GLY A 184 9.45 -7.61 31.51
N ARG A 185 9.91 -7.06 30.38
CA ARG A 185 11.24 -6.45 30.26
C ARG A 185 11.16 -4.96 30.50
N ASN A 186 12.15 -4.40 31.19
CA ASN A 186 12.35 -2.96 31.26
C ASN A 186 13.75 -2.59 30.76
N LEU A 187 13.94 -1.34 30.38
CA LEU A 187 15.24 -0.82 29.98
C LEU A 187 16.04 -0.42 31.22
N GLY A 188 17.37 -0.40 31.11
CA GLY A 188 18.29 -0.07 32.19
C GLY A 188 19.22 -1.23 32.56
N PRO A 189 20.35 -0.95 33.21
CA PRO A 189 20.95 0.38 33.40
C PRO A 189 21.42 1.01 32.07
N VAL A 190 21.60 2.33 32.09
CA VAL A 190 21.95 3.13 30.91
C VAL A 190 23.28 3.85 31.11
N TYR A 191 24.29 3.43 30.36
CA TYR A 191 25.60 4.10 30.34
C TYR A 191 25.76 5.05 29.15
N ASN A 192 25.09 4.73 28.03
CA ASN A 192 25.21 5.55 26.82
C ASN A 192 24.70 6.97 27.03
N SER A 193 25.44 7.93 26.45
CA SER A 193 24.95 9.30 26.35
C SER A 193 23.73 9.37 25.44
N ASN A 194 22.89 10.40 25.62
CA ASN A 194 21.74 10.63 24.74
C ASN A 194 22.15 10.78 23.27
N THR A 195 23.36 11.28 23.01
CA THR A 195 23.92 11.40 21.66
C THR A 195 24.25 10.03 21.07
N ASP A 196 24.85 9.12 21.85
CA ASP A 196 25.17 7.77 21.37
C ASP A 196 23.89 6.98 21.08
N ILE A 197 22.90 7.10 21.97
CA ILE A 197 21.57 6.50 21.76
C ILE A 197 20.92 7.09 20.49
N PHE A 198 20.98 8.41 20.30
CA PHE A 198 20.45 9.05 19.10
C PHE A 198 21.09 8.45 17.84
N ILE A 199 22.41 8.42 17.77
CA ILE A 199 23.15 7.93 16.61
C ILE A 199 22.85 6.44 16.34
N ALA A 200 22.73 5.63 17.39
CA ALA A 200 22.42 4.21 17.27
C ALA A 200 21.00 3.96 16.71
N TYR A 201 19.99 4.69 17.19
CA TYR A 201 18.59 4.46 16.78
C TYR A 201 18.17 5.22 15.52
N TRP A 202 18.83 6.33 15.17
CA TRP A 202 18.40 7.20 14.07
C TRP A 202 18.30 6.48 12.71
N PRO A 203 19.24 5.61 12.29
CA PRO A 203 19.12 4.85 11.04
C PRO A 203 17.89 3.93 11.04
N THR A 204 17.64 3.24 12.15
CA THR A 204 16.48 2.35 12.32
C THR A 204 15.17 3.13 12.25
N VAL A 205 15.12 4.31 12.87
CA VAL A 205 13.96 5.21 12.81
C VAL A 205 13.72 5.74 11.39
N ILE A 206 14.78 6.17 10.68
CA ILE A 206 14.67 6.62 9.29
C ILE A 206 14.10 5.48 8.42
N PHE A 207 14.64 4.28 8.57
CA PHE A 207 14.19 3.11 7.82
C PHE A 207 12.72 2.77 8.12
N ALA A 208 12.33 2.76 9.39
CA ALA A 208 10.95 2.52 9.81
C ALA A 208 9.99 3.57 9.22
N LEU A 209 10.34 4.86 9.30
CA LEU A 209 9.53 5.94 8.73
C LEU A 209 9.49 5.90 7.19
N LEU A 210 10.57 5.49 6.52
CA LEU A 210 10.58 5.27 5.07
C LEU A 210 9.60 4.16 4.68
N ILE A 211 9.52 3.06 5.43
CA ILE A 211 8.56 1.98 5.17
C ILE A 211 7.13 2.41 5.50
N GLN A 212 6.91 3.06 6.64
CA GLN A 212 5.56 3.35 7.12
C GLN A 212 4.94 4.59 6.45
N VAL A 213 5.70 5.68 6.35
CA VAL A 213 5.23 6.97 5.82
C VAL A 213 5.75 7.21 4.41
N GLY A 214 7.04 6.95 4.18
CA GLY A 214 7.70 7.18 2.89
C GLY A 214 7.04 6.36 1.76
N LEU A 215 6.86 5.06 1.97
CA LEU A 215 6.24 4.17 0.99
C LEU A 215 4.83 4.62 0.61
N LEU A 216 4.01 5.02 1.59
CA LEU A 216 2.68 5.57 1.35
C LEU A 216 2.74 6.90 0.58
N PHE A 217 3.66 7.79 0.95
CA PHE A 217 3.89 9.03 0.23
C PHE A 217 4.27 8.78 -1.24
N TYR A 218 5.18 7.84 -1.50
CA TYR A 218 5.60 7.50 -2.86
C TYR A 218 4.50 6.78 -3.66
N PHE A 219 3.65 5.99 -3.00
CA PHE A 219 2.43 5.49 -3.62
C PHE A 219 1.47 6.61 -4.01
N LEU A 220 1.24 7.60 -3.14
CA LEU A 220 0.41 8.77 -3.51
C LEU A 220 1.00 9.53 -4.70
N LEU A 221 2.33 9.72 -4.73
CA LEU A 221 3.02 10.32 -5.87
C LEU A 221 2.84 9.50 -7.15
N ALA A 222 3.00 8.18 -7.08
CA ALA A 222 2.85 7.26 -8.20
C ALA A 222 1.40 7.20 -8.70
N PHE A 223 0.41 7.15 -7.81
CA PHE A 223 -1.02 7.17 -8.16
C PHE A 223 -1.44 8.49 -8.76
N ASN A 224 -0.96 9.61 -8.23
CA ASN A 224 -1.21 10.93 -8.82
C ASN A 224 -0.65 10.98 -10.25
N TRP A 225 0.59 10.52 -10.44
CA TRP A 225 1.20 10.42 -11.75
C TRP A 225 0.43 9.51 -12.72
N TYR A 226 0.07 8.31 -12.26
CA TYR A 226 -0.66 7.34 -13.07
C TYR A 226 -2.05 7.87 -13.42
N SER A 227 -2.74 8.53 -12.50
CA SER A 227 -4.05 9.16 -12.72
C SER A 227 -3.97 10.25 -13.78
N GLU A 228 -2.98 11.15 -13.70
CA GLU A 228 -2.77 12.17 -14.72
C GLU A 228 -2.48 11.56 -16.10
N ARG A 229 -1.60 10.55 -16.16
CA ARG A 229 -1.29 9.83 -17.40
C ARG A 229 -2.51 9.08 -17.96
N SER A 230 -3.29 8.46 -17.10
CA SER A 230 -4.50 7.72 -17.47
C SER A 230 -5.58 8.66 -18.00
N ARG A 231 -5.76 9.84 -17.38
CA ARG A 231 -6.70 10.86 -17.86
C ARG A 231 -6.32 11.38 -19.24
N ALA A 232 -5.05 11.69 -19.47
CA ALA A 232 -4.56 12.12 -20.79
C ALA A 232 -4.86 11.06 -21.88
N ARG A 233 -4.59 9.78 -21.60
CA ARG A 233 -4.93 8.69 -22.53
C ARG A 233 -6.43 8.55 -22.77
N MET A 234 -7.25 8.77 -21.76
CA MET A 234 -8.72 8.73 -21.87
C MET A 234 -9.23 9.86 -22.77
N GLU A 235 -8.68 11.07 -22.62
CA GLU A 235 -9.01 12.21 -23.47
C GLU A 235 -8.62 11.95 -24.94
N ASP A 236 -7.45 11.37 -25.20
CA ASP A 236 -7.01 11.01 -26.56
C ASP A 236 -7.93 9.94 -27.19
N MET A 237 -8.34 8.93 -26.41
CA MET A 237 -9.29 7.90 -26.87
C MET A 237 -10.68 8.49 -27.18
N ILE A 238 -11.16 9.44 -26.38
CA ILE A 238 -12.45 10.13 -26.64
C ILE A 238 -12.35 10.95 -27.93
N LYS A 239 -11.27 11.70 -28.13
CA LYS A 239 -11.04 12.47 -29.37
C LYS A 239 -10.97 11.56 -30.59
N GLN A 240 -10.28 10.42 -30.50
CA GLN A 240 -10.23 9.45 -31.60
C GLN A 240 -11.61 8.88 -31.93
N ARG A 241 -12.43 8.55 -30.93
CA ARG A 241 -13.81 8.08 -31.14
C ARG A 241 -14.68 9.14 -31.80
N GLN A 242 -14.59 10.39 -31.35
CA GLN A 242 -15.31 11.52 -31.95
C GLN A 242 -14.90 11.70 -33.42
N LEU A 243 -13.59 11.73 -33.70
CA LEU A 243 -13.09 11.84 -35.07
C LEU A 243 -13.51 10.67 -35.96
N SER A 244 -13.56 9.43 -35.45
CA SER A 244 -14.05 8.28 -36.22
C SER A 244 -15.55 8.34 -36.48
N GLN A 245 -16.33 8.90 -35.54
CA GLN A 245 -17.77 9.06 -35.65
C GLN A 245 -18.14 10.22 -36.61
N ASP A 246 -17.34 11.29 -36.62
CA ASP A 246 -17.48 12.41 -37.56
C ASP A 246 -16.98 12.05 -38.98
N ALA A 247 -16.03 11.12 -39.11
CA ALA A 247 -15.50 10.66 -40.40
C ALA A 247 -16.46 9.68 -41.13
N PHE A 248 -17.32 8.99 -40.38
CA PHE A 248 -18.38 8.15 -40.92
C PHE A 248 -19.69 8.50 -40.21
N PRO A 249 -20.31 9.65 -40.53
CA PRO A 249 -21.68 9.88 -40.09
C PRO A 249 -22.50 8.74 -40.67
N ASP A 250 -23.16 7.95 -39.82
CA ASP A 250 -24.12 6.94 -40.21
C ASP A 250 -25.10 7.58 -41.20
N LYS A 251 -24.88 7.37 -42.49
CA LYS A 251 -25.93 7.49 -43.49
C LYS A 251 -26.79 6.25 -43.34
N ILE A 252 -27.64 6.25 -42.33
CA ILE A 252 -28.87 5.49 -42.38
C ILE A 252 -29.78 6.31 -43.30
N ASP A 253 -29.60 6.11 -44.61
CA ASP A 253 -30.60 6.52 -45.59
C ASP A 253 -31.88 5.74 -45.25
N ALA A 254 -32.93 6.48 -44.91
CA ALA A 254 -34.27 5.95 -44.81
C ALA A 254 -34.67 5.47 -46.21
N GLY A 255 -34.53 4.16 -46.47
CA GLY A 255 -35.06 3.54 -47.68
C GLY A 255 -36.58 3.70 -47.69
N GLU A 256 -37.09 4.44 -48.67
CA GLU A 256 -38.53 4.59 -48.91
C GLU A 256 -39.09 3.22 -49.34
N GLU A 257 -39.98 2.64 -48.54
CA GLU A 257 -40.63 1.36 -48.84
C GLU A 257 -41.58 1.53 -50.05
N LEU A 258 -41.21 1.00 -51.22
CA LEU A 258 -42.10 0.95 -52.38
C LEU A 258 -43.07 -0.23 -52.28
N THR A 259 -44.36 0.00 -52.50
CA THR A 259 -45.39 -1.05 -52.44
C THR A 259 -45.78 -1.52 -53.85
N CYS A 260 -45.76 -2.84 -54.09
CA CYS A 260 -46.17 -3.45 -55.36
C CYS A 260 -47.65 -3.14 -55.68
N SER A 261 -47.91 -2.51 -56.83
CA SER A 261 -49.25 -2.03 -57.22
C SER A 261 -50.27 -3.14 -57.46
N LYS A 262 -49.83 -4.39 -57.65
CA LYS A 262 -50.72 -5.52 -57.98
C LYS A 262 -51.15 -6.34 -56.76
N CYS A 263 -50.27 -6.52 -55.78
CA CYS A 263 -50.54 -7.35 -54.59
C CYS A 263 -50.39 -6.63 -53.25
N GLY A 264 -49.92 -5.37 -53.25
CA GLY A 264 -49.77 -4.58 -52.03
C GLY A 264 -48.58 -4.98 -51.13
N ALA A 265 -47.66 -5.82 -51.62
CA ALA A 265 -46.46 -6.22 -50.85
C ALA A 265 -45.35 -5.17 -50.96
N ASN A 266 -44.64 -4.89 -49.86
CA ASN A 266 -43.45 -4.03 -49.85
C ASN A 266 -42.29 -4.69 -50.62
N VAL A 267 -41.67 -3.96 -51.53
CA VAL A 267 -40.56 -4.40 -52.38
C VAL A 267 -39.42 -3.38 -52.32
N SER A 268 -38.17 -3.82 -52.43
CA SER A 268 -37.02 -2.89 -52.52
C SER A 268 -36.84 -2.38 -53.94
N GLU A 269 -36.32 -1.16 -54.12
CA GLU A 269 -36.17 -0.52 -55.44
C GLU A 269 -35.34 -1.36 -56.43
N ASP A 270 -34.36 -2.12 -55.93
CA ASP A 270 -33.46 -2.93 -56.77
C ASP A 270 -34.06 -4.26 -57.26
N THR A 271 -35.33 -4.54 -56.95
CA THR A 271 -35.94 -5.84 -57.25
C THR A 271 -36.73 -5.78 -58.56
N SER A 272 -36.21 -6.42 -59.62
CA SER A 272 -36.85 -6.51 -60.94
C SER A 272 -38.10 -7.40 -61.00
N ARG A 273 -38.43 -8.12 -59.91
CA ARG A 273 -39.63 -8.98 -59.85
C ARG A 273 -40.20 -9.13 -58.45
N CYS A 274 -41.51 -8.90 -58.28
CA CYS A 274 -42.17 -9.09 -57.00
C CYS A 274 -42.11 -10.57 -56.55
N SER A 275 -41.57 -10.82 -55.35
CA SER A 275 -41.41 -12.16 -54.77
C SER A 275 -42.74 -12.85 -54.43
N GLN A 276 -43.82 -12.07 -54.22
CA GLN A 276 -45.14 -12.59 -53.85
C GLN A 276 -46.03 -12.90 -55.05
N CYS A 277 -46.04 -12.06 -56.09
CA CYS A 277 -46.97 -12.22 -57.22
C CYS A 277 -46.28 -12.44 -58.58
N GLY A 278 -44.96 -12.32 -58.65
CA GLY A 278 -44.18 -12.57 -59.86
C GLY A 278 -44.27 -11.47 -60.94
N GLU A 279 -44.86 -10.31 -60.63
CA GLU A 279 -44.89 -9.15 -61.53
C GLU A 279 -43.47 -8.63 -61.76
N ARG A 280 -43.07 -8.41 -63.02
CA ARG A 280 -41.76 -7.85 -63.37
C ARG A 280 -41.84 -6.33 -63.47
N PHE A 281 -40.83 -5.65 -62.97
CA PHE A 281 -40.70 -4.20 -63.02
C PHE A 281 -39.48 -3.86 -63.88
N GLY A 282 -39.69 -3.13 -64.97
CA GLY A 282 -38.63 -2.69 -65.88
C GLY A 282 -38.94 -2.99 -67.35
N ASP A 283 -39.20 -1.94 -68.12
CA ASP A 283 -39.14 -1.95 -69.57
C ASP A 283 -37.79 -1.32 -69.98
N GLU A 284 -36.84 -2.12 -70.47
CA GLU A 284 -35.86 -1.73 -71.50
C GLU A 284 -35.07 -2.96 -72.02
N LEU A 285 -34.95 -3.00 -73.34
CA LEU A 285 -34.56 -4.11 -74.23
C LEU A 285 -33.04 -4.29 -74.40
N SER A 286 -32.67 -5.43 -75.02
CA SER A 286 -31.37 -5.80 -75.66
C SER A 286 -30.29 -6.29 -74.69
N HIS A 287 -29.78 -7.53 -74.77
CA HIS A 287 -29.25 -8.23 -75.94
C HIS A 287 -29.62 -9.72 -75.95
N LEU A 288 -29.97 -10.22 -77.13
CA LEU A 288 -30.03 -11.64 -77.48
C LEU A 288 -28.60 -12.13 -77.72
N ASP A 289 -28.15 -13.13 -76.96
CA ASP A 289 -27.04 -14.00 -77.38
C ASP A 289 -27.64 -15.34 -77.82
N GLU A 290 -27.53 -15.62 -79.12
CA GLU A 290 -28.25 -16.66 -79.88
C GLU A 290 -27.77 -18.11 -79.64
N ASN A 291 -27.10 -18.39 -78.53
CA ASN A 291 -26.59 -19.74 -78.26
C ASN A 291 -27.14 -20.26 -76.94
N GLU A 292 -28.44 -20.53 -76.86
CA GLU A 292 -29.04 -21.29 -75.77
C GLU A 292 -29.75 -22.54 -76.34
N PHE A 293 -29.50 -23.70 -75.75
CA PHE A 293 -30.18 -24.96 -76.11
C PHE A 293 -30.77 -25.61 -74.85
N GLU A 294 -31.80 -26.44 -75.04
CA GLU A 294 -32.42 -27.16 -73.92
C GLU A 294 -31.71 -28.49 -73.66
N CYS A 295 -31.36 -28.73 -72.40
CA CYS A 295 -30.79 -30.01 -71.97
C CYS A 295 -31.82 -31.13 -72.16
N SER A 296 -31.49 -32.12 -72.98
CA SER A 296 -32.36 -33.26 -73.33
C SER A 296 -32.83 -34.10 -72.14
N GLU A 297 -32.07 -34.09 -71.03
CA GLU A 297 -32.38 -34.89 -69.84
C GLU A 297 -33.30 -34.18 -68.83
N CYS A 298 -33.23 -32.84 -68.74
CA CYS A 298 -33.95 -32.12 -67.68
C CYS A 298 -34.76 -30.90 -68.17
N GLY A 299 -34.72 -30.59 -69.47
CA GLY A 299 -35.44 -29.49 -70.09
C GLY A 299 -34.99 -28.10 -69.65
N ALA A 300 -33.81 -27.97 -69.02
CA ALA A 300 -33.27 -26.66 -68.63
C ALA A 300 -32.62 -25.99 -69.83
N THR A 301 -32.85 -24.69 -70.00
CA THR A 301 -32.13 -23.84 -70.96
C THR A 301 -30.68 -23.66 -70.50
N VAL A 302 -29.73 -24.00 -71.37
CA VAL A 302 -28.28 -23.99 -71.13
C VAL A 302 -27.60 -23.16 -72.22
N VAL A 303 -26.59 -22.38 -71.84
CA VAL A 303 -25.76 -21.61 -72.78
C VAL A 303 -24.87 -22.52 -73.64
N GLY A 304 -24.70 -22.17 -74.91
CA GLY A 304 -24.23 -23.05 -75.99
C GLY A 304 -22.77 -23.52 -75.88
N ASP A 305 -21.98 -22.89 -75.04
CA ASP A 305 -20.58 -23.23 -74.76
C ASP A 305 -20.40 -24.04 -73.46
N ALA A 306 -21.49 -24.34 -72.74
CA ALA A 306 -21.41 -25.08 -71.48
C ALA A 306 -21.11 -26.56 -71.74
N LYS A 307 -20.01 -27.07 -71.17
CA LYS A 307 -19.64 -28.50 -71.21
C LYS A 307 -20.48 -29.40 -70.30
N ARG A 308 -21.22 -28.82 -69.35
CA ARG A 308 -22.01 -29.56 -68.36
C ARG A 308 -23.26 -28.78 -67.96
N CYS A 309 -24.40 -29.45 -67.83
CA CYS A 309 -25.65 -28.82 -67.41
C CYS A 309 -25.57 -28.35 -65.95
N TRP A 310 -25.85 -27.06 -65.71
CA TRP A 310 -25.85 -26.48 -64.36
C TRP A 310 -26.92 -27.08 -63.43
N LYS A 311 -28.00 -27.64 -64.01
CA LYS A 311 -29.13 -28.17 -63.24
C LYS A 311 -28.99 -29.66 -62.92
N CYS A 312 -28.68 -30.49 -63.91
CA CYS A 312 -28.60 -31.95 -63.71
C CYS A 312 -27.17 -32.50 -63.69
N GLY A 313 -26.17 -31.71 -64.05
CA GLY A 313 -24.76 -32.12 -64.00
C GLY A 313 -24.30 -33.08 -65.10
N VAL A 314 -25.15 -33.39 -66.09
CA VAL A 314 -24.78 -34.18 -67.29
C VAL A 314 -23.78 -33.39 -68.14
N GLU A 315 -22.70 -34.04 -68.55
CA GLU A 315 -21.74 -33.49 -69.52
C GLU A 315 -22.25 -33.69 -70.94
N PHE A 316 -22.10 -32.67 -71.77
CA PHE A 316 -22.45 -32.75 -73.19
C PHE A 316 -21.19 -33.20 -73.94
N GLU A 317 -21.26 -34.33 -74.65
CA GLU A 317 -20.21 -34.77 -75.56
C GLU A 317 -20.16 -33.83 -76.79
N GLU A 318 -18.96 -33.48 -77.26
CA GLU A 318 -18.72 -32.55 -78.40
C GLU A 318 -19.41 -32.97 -79.71
#